data_AF-A0A1G6TZS2-F1
#
_entry.id   AF-A0A1G6TZS2-F1
#
_cell.length_a   1.000
_cell.length_b   1.000
_cell.length_c   1.000
_cell.angle_alpha   90.00
_cell.angle_beta   90.00
_cell.angle_gamma   90.00
#
_symmetry.space_group_name_H-M   'P 1'
#
loop_
_entity.id
_entity.type
_entity.pdbx_description
1 polymer ?
#
loop_
_entity_poly.entity_id
_entity_poly.type
_entity_poly.pdbx_seq_one_letter_code
_entity_poly.pdbx_strand_id
1 'polypeptide(L)' 'MRNVVRGIGSIGISFYLGFGIGFVASPDPTGTMPVLIGLLSTVVVTPVLYYSIGKLM' A
#
# COMPACT_ATOMS: atom_id res chain seq x y z
N MET A 1 14.82 13.75 8.73
CA MET A 1 14.49 13.39 7.33
C MET A 1 14.36 11.88 7.09
N ARG A 2 15.27 11.04 7.60
CA ARG A 2 15.22 9.56 7.42
C ARG A 2 13.85 8.91 7.71
N ASN A 3 13.21 9.23 8.83
CA ASN A 3 11.91 8.65 9.18
C ASN A 3 10.77 9.14 8.27
N VAL A 4 10.86 10.36 7.75
CA VAL A 4 9.89 10.94 6.81
C VAL A 4 10.02 10.27 5.45
N VAL A 5 11.26 10.11 4.94
CA VAL A 5 11.52 9.40 3.67
C VAL A 5 11.05 7.94 3.76
N ARG A 6 11.31 7.27 4.88
CA ARG A 6 10.80 5.92 5.15
C ARG A 6 9.28 5.87 5.15
N GLY A 7 8.62 6.81 5.83
CA GLY A 7 7.16 6.91 5.87
C GLY A 7 6.56 7.10 4.47
N ILE A 8 7.03 8.11 3.74
CA ILE A 8 6.55 8.43 2.39
C ILE A 8 6.79 7.26 1.43
N GLY A 9 7.98 6.65 1.47
CA GLY A 9 8.31 5.49 0.63
C GLY A 9 7.42 4.28 0.94
N SER A 10 7.19 3.99 2.22
CA SER A 10 6.34 2.86 2.64
C SER A 10 4.89 3.05 2.19
N ILE A 11 4.35 4.26 2.36
CA ILE A 11 2.99 4.60 1.93
C ILE A 11 2.89 4.49 0.40
N GLY A 12 3.85 5.08 -0.34
CA GLY A 12 3.85 5.05 -1.80
C GLY A 12 3.88 3.64 -2.38
N ILE A 13 4.79 2.79 -1.87
CA ILE A 13 4.90 1.38 -2.30
C ILE A 13 3.64 0.61 -1.94
N SER A 14 3.13 0.77 -0.70
CA SER A 14 1.92 0.08 -0.25
C SER A 14 0.69 0.50 -1.06
N PHE A 15 0.59 1.77 -1.42
CA PHE A 15 -0.51 2.30 -2.21
C PHE A 15 -0.51 1.70 -3.62
N TYR A 16 0.66 1.68 -4.27
CA TYR A 16 0.81 1.08 -5.60
C TYR A 16 0.46 -0.41 -5.59
N LEU A 17 1.00 -1.16 -4.62
CA LEU A 17 0.74 -2.60 -4.50
C LEU A 17 -0.72 -2.88 -4.13
N GLY A 18 -1.26 -2.19 -3.14
CA GLY A 18 -2.62 -2.40 -2.65
C GLY A 18 -3.66 -2.16 -3.72
N PHE A 19 -3.62 -1.00 -4.37
CA PHE A 19 -4.54 -0.70 -5.48
C PHE A 19 -4.29 -1.56 -6.71
N GLY A 20 -3.03 -1.86 -7.04
CA GLY A 20 -2.71 -2.79 -8.13
C GLY A 20 -3.37 -4.16 -7.93
N ILE A 21 -3.28 -4.72 -6.72
CA ILE A 21 -3.96 -5.96 -6.36
C ILE A 21 -5.47 -5.79 -6.41
N GLY A 22 -6.02 -4.70 -5.86
CA GLY A 22 -7.47 -4.44 -5.86
C GLY A 22 -8.07 -4.40 -7.26
N PHE A 23 -7.43 -3.73 -8.21
CA PHE A 23 -7.90 -3.64 -9.59
C PHE A 23 -7.72 -4.94 -10.38
N VAL A 24 -6.66 -5.71 -10.13
CA VAL A 24 -6.45 -7.00 -10.80
C VAL A 24 -7.38 -8.08 -10.24
N ALA A 25 -7.59 -8.10 -8.93
CA ALA A 25 -8.33 -9.16 -8.25
C ALA A 25 -9.86 -8.94 -8.28
N SER A 26 -10.33 -7.71 -8.45
CA SER A 26 -11.75 -7.38 -8.43
C SER A 26 -12.21 -6.74 -9.75
N PRO A 27 -12.78 -7.52 -10.68
CA PRO A 27 -13.42 -6.98 -11.87
C PRO A 27 -14.81 -6.41 -11.51
N ASP A 28 -14.83 -5.31 -10.77
CA ASP A 28 -16.04 -4.54 -10.47
C ASP A 28 -16.07 -3.28 -11.35
N PRO A 29 -17.07 -3.15 -12.25
CA PRO A 29 -17.15 -2.04 -13.19
C PRO A 29 -17.40 -0.69 -12.51
N THR A 30 -17.88 -0.68 -11.26
CA THR A 30 -18.06 0.56 -10.49
C THR A 30 -16.75 1.04 -9.84
N GLY A 31 -15.74 0.17 -9.76
CA GLY A 31 -14.46 0.47 -9.10
C GLY A 31 -14.54 0.50 -7.56
N THR A 32 -15.71 0.26 -6.97
CA THR A 32 -15.92 0.34 -5.53
C THR A 32 -15.13 -0.74 -4.78
N MET A 33 -15.20 -1.98 -5.25
CA MET A 33 -14.48 -3.11 -4.65
C MET A 33 -12.95 -2.99 -4.82
N PRO A 34 -12.40 -2.63 -5.99
CA PRO A 34 -10.99 -2.34 -6.17
C PRO A 34 -10.47 -1.28 -5.20
N VAL A 35 -11.22 -0.20 -4.99
CA VAL A 35 -10.83 0.88 -4.08
C VAL A 35 -10.85 0.41 -2.64
N LEU A 36 -11.89 -0.32 -2.21
CA LEU A 36 -11.99 -0.82 -0.85
C LEU A 36 -10.86 -1.82 -0.53
N ILE A 37 -10.64 -2.79 -1.42
CA ILE A 37 -9.56 -3.78 -1.29
C ILE A 37 -8.20 -3.09 -1.32
N GLY A 38 -8.02 -2.14 -2.24
CA GLY A 38 -6.78 -1.38 -2.38
C GLY A 38 -6.46 -0.55 -1.15
N LEU A 39 -7.46 0.10 -0.56
CA LEU A 39 -7.29 0.87 0.67
C LEU A 39 -6.95 -0.04 1.86
N LEU A 40 -7.70 -1.11 2.06
CA LEU A 40 -7.48 -2.06 3.16
C LEU A 40 -6.08 -2.70 3.07
N SER A 41 -5.70 -3.16 1.90
CA SER A 41 -4.37 -3.75 1.67
C SER A 41 -3.25 -2.71 1.87
N THR A 42 -3.43 -1.48 1.40
CA THR A 42 -2.46 -0.38 1.64
C THR A 42 -2.25 -0.15 3.14
N VAL A 43 -3.33 -0.06 3.92
CA VAL A 43 -3.27 0.16 5.37
C VAL A 43 -2.57 -0.98 6.08
N VAL A 44 -2.79 -2.22 5.65
CA VAL A 44 -2.15 -3.42 6.24
C VAL A 44 -0.67 -3.52 5.86
N VAL A 45 -0.31 -3.23 4.61
CA VAL A 45 1.06 -3.40 4.09
C VAL A 45 1.99 -2.26 4.53
N THR A 46 1.47 -1.04 4.69
CA THR A 46 2.26 0.15 5.10
C THR A 46 3.08 -0.06 6.38
N PRO A 47 2.53 -0.53 7.51
CA PRO A 47 3.33 -0.75 8.71
C PRO A 47 4.41 -1.82 8.49
N VAL A 48 4.09 -2.89 7.77
CA VAL A 48 5.06 -3.96 7.45
C VAL A 48 6.24 -3.40 6.67
N LEU A 49 6.00 -2.60 5.63
CA LEU A 49 7.07 -1.96 4.86
C LEU A 49 7.84 -0.93 5.68
N TYR A 50 7.18 -0.15 6.53
CA TYR A 50 7.84 0.85 7.37
C TYR A 50 8.86 0.23 8.33
N TYR A 51 8.49 -0.88 8.97
CA TYR A 51 9.40 -1.64 9.84
C TYR A 51 10.50 -2.33 9.03
N SER A 52 10.16 -2.94 7.89
CA SER A 52 11.12 -3.66 7.04
C SER A 52 12.19 -2.75 6.45
N ILE A 53 11.80 -1.60 5.88
CA ILE A 53 12.75 -0.59 5.39
C ILE A 53 13.62 -0.06 6.53
N GLY A 54 13.07 0.02 7.74
CA GLY A 54 13.83 0.40 8.93
C GLY A 54 14.88 -0.57 9.41
N LYS A 55 14.75 -1.85 9.03
CA LYS A 55 15.76 -2.87 9.31
C LYS A 55 16.86 -2.91 8.24
N LEU A 56 16.53 -2.46 7.02
CA LEU A 56 17.42 -2.42 5.86
C LEU A 56 18.33 -1.19 5.82
N MET A 57 17.92 -0.09 6.45
CA MET A 57 18.67 1.18 6.56
C MET A 57 19.32 1.34 7.93
#